data_AF-A0A949ENT4-F1
#
_entry.id   AF-A0A949ENT4-F1
#
_cell.length_a   1.000
_cell.length_b   1.000
_cell.length_c   1.000
_cell.angle_alpha   90.00
_cell.angle_beta   90.00
_cell.angle_gamma   90.00
#
_symmetry.space_group_name_H-M   'P 1'
#
loop_
_entity.id
_entity.type
_entity.pdbx_description
1 polymer ?
#
loop_
_entity_poly.entity_id
_entity_poly.type
_entity_poly.pdbx_seq_one_letter_code
_entity_poly.pdbx_strand_id
1 'polypeptide(L)' 'MTDEIDFDAIIGKYRSDPFDYLDVRTSHTGQVRFRVKEGAEVEGPSGEWHHVRGTLLYEMLREGNQK' A
#
# COMPACT_ATOMS: atom_id res chain seq x y z
N MET A 1 -9.37 4.25 34.54
CA MET A 1 -10.26 3.52 33.62
C MET A 1 -9.32 2.79 32.69
N THR A 2 -9.07 1.52 32.99
CA THR A 2 -8.13 0.69 32.24
C THR A 2 -8.88 0.22 31.01
N ASP A 3 -8.49 0.69 29.82
CA ASP A 3 -8.97 0.12 28.56
C ASP A 3 -8.51 -1.34 28.53
N GLU A 4 -9.43 -2.25 28.87
CA GLU A 4 -9.21 -3.68 28.81
C GLU A 4 -9.23 -4.06 27.33
N ILE A 5 -8.04 -4.15 26.74
CA ILE A 5 -7.88 -4.51 25.34
C ILE A 5 -8.43 -5.95 25.17
N ASP A 6 -9.52 -6.09 24.42
CA ASP A 6 -10.12 -7.38 24.11
C ASP A 6 -9.28 -8.12 23.06
N PHE A 7 -8.35 -8.94 23.56
CA PHE A 7 -7.44 -9.73 22.73
C PHE A 7 -8.16 -10.79 21.91
N ASP A 8 -9.29 -11.34 22.38
CA ASP A 8 -10.04 -12.37 21.67
C ASP A 8 -10.72 -11.79 20.42
N ALA A 9 -11.27 -10.58 20.53
CA ALA A 9 -11.81 -9.85 19.39
C ALA A 9 -10.73 -9.53 18.34
N ILE A 10 -9.55 -9.11 18.79
CA ILE A 10 -8.41 -8.80 17.91
C ILE A 10 -7.92 -10.06 17.19
N ILE A 11 -7.69 -11.15 17.92
CA ILE A 11 -7.22 -12.42 17.36
C ILE A 11 -8.27 -13.02 16.41
N GLY A 12 -9.56 -12.90 16.75
CA GLY A 12 -10.66 -13.32 15.88
C GLY A 12 -10.63 -12.62 14.52
N LYS A 13 -10.39 -11.30 14.52
CA LYS A 13 -10.28 -10.49 13.29
C LYS A 13 -9.09 -10.92 12.42
N TYR A 14 -7.91 -11.12 13.01
CA TYR A 14 -6.72 -11.57 12.26
C TYR A 14 -6.86 -12.99 11.72
N ARG A 15 -7.61 -13.87 12.41
CA ARG A 15 -7.89 -15.22 11.89
C ARG A 15 -8.84 -15.22 10.70
N SER A 16 -9.78 -14.27 10.63
CA SER A 16 -10.72 -14.17 9.51
C SER A 16 -10.12 -13.53 8.27
N ASP A 17 -9.28 -12.51 8.44
CA ASP A 17 -8.59 -11.81 7.36
C ASP A 17 -7.19 -11.40 7.84
N PRO A 18 -6.15 -12.22 7.55
CA PRO A 18 -4.80 -11.98 8.04
C PRO A 18 -4.02 -10.96 7.20
N PHE A 19 -4.68 -10.26 6.27
CA PHE A 19 -4.01 -9.34 5.35
C PHE A 19 -4.15 -7.88 5.80
N ASP A 20 -3.05 -7.14 5.68
CA ASP A 20 -3.04 -5.68 5.78
C ASP A 20 -3.23 -5.08 4.39
N TYR A 21 -4.22 -4.19 4.24
CA TYR A 21 -4.50 -3.52 2.98
C TYR A 21 -3.91 -2.11 2.98
N LEU A 22 -3.18 -1.78 1.92
CA LEU A 22 -2.58 -0.46 1.72
C LEU A 22 -3.15 0.22 0.48
N ASP A 23 -3.83 1.33 0.70
CA ASP A 23 -4.27 2.21 -0.39
C ASP A 23 -3.11 3.08 -0.89
N VAL A 24 -2.67 2.85 -2.12
CA VAL A 24 -1.66 3.71 -2.78
C VAL A 24 -2.36 4.89 -3.45
N ARG A 25 -2.16 6.10 -2.91
CA ARG A 25 -2.79 7.34 -3.40
C ARG A 25 -1.74 8.33 -3.93
N THR A 26 -2.04 8.99 -5.04
CA THR A 26 -1.24 10.14 -5.52
C THR A 26 -1.81 11.45 -5.00
N SER A 27 -0.92 12.39 -4.66
CA SER A 27 -1.31 13.76 -4.29
C SER A 27 -1.70 14.63 -5.48
N HIS A 28 -1.32 14.25 -6.70
CA HIS A 28 -1.53 15.04 -7.91
C HIS A 28 -2.45 14.31 -8.89
N THR A 29 -3.14 15.09 -9.72
CA THR A 29 -3.91 14.61 -10.87
C THR A 29 -3.02 14.48 -12.11
N GLY A 30 -3.40 13.56 -13.01
CA GLY A 30 -2.64 13.28 -14.21
C GLY A 30 -3.07 11.99 -14.90
N GLN A 31 -2.34 11.62 -15.95
CA GLN A 31 -2.53 10.35 -16.65
C GLN A 31 -1.69 9.25 -16.00
N VAL A 32 -2.33 8.19 -15.52
CA VAL A 32 -1.68 7.04 -14.89
C VAL A 32 -1.42 5.93 -15.91
N ARG A 33 -0.20 5.39 -15.90
CA ARG A 33 0.19 4.19 -16.66
C ARG A 33 0.58 3.10 -15.67
N PHE A 34 -0.26 2.09 -15.55
CA PHE A 34 0.01 0.94 -14.69
C PHE A 34 1.11 0.06 -15.28
N ARG A 35 2.04 -0.36 -14.44
CA ARG A 35 3.13 -1.29 -14.78
C ARG A 35 2.85 -2.71 -14.29
N VAL A 36 1.89 -2.87 -13.39
CA VAL A 36 1.41 -4.15 -12.86
C VAL A 36 -0.05 -4.40 -13.27
N LYS A 37 -0.47 -5.66 -13.20
CA LYS A 37 -1.87 -6.07 -13.42
C LYS A 37 -2.49 -6.49 -12.08
N GLU A 38 -3.82 -6.53 -12.04
CA GLU A 38 -4.54 -7.09 -10.90
C GLU A 38 -4.11 -8.54 -10.65
N GLY A 39 -3.90 -8.89 -9.37
CA GLY A 39 -3.40 -10.20 -8.95
C GLY A 39 -1.90 -10.44 -9.17
N ALA A 40 -1.15 -9.45 -9.67
CA ALA A 40 0.30 -9.57 -9.77
C ALA A 40 0.96 -9.55 -8.38
N GLU A 41 1.94 -10.43 -8.18
CA GLU A 41 2.78 -10.42 -6.99
C GLU A 41 3.71 -9.22 -7.04
N VAL A 42 3.79 -8.47 -5.93
CA VAL A 42 4.57 -7.25 -5.80
C VAL A 42 5.34 -7.25 -4.49
N GLU A 43 6.52 -6.66 -4.50
CA GLU A 43 7.36 -6.51 -3.31
C GLU A 43 7.20 -5.10 -2.74
N GLY A 44 6.96 -5.02 -1.44
CA GLY A 44 6.99 -3.76 -0.71
C GLY A 44 8.41 -3.20 -0.56
N PRO A 45 8.55 -1.90 -0.22
CA PRO A 45 9.85 -1.32 0.09
C PRO A 45 10.47 -2.00 1.32
N SER A 46 11.73 -2.38 1.21
CA SER A 46 12.43 -3.21 2.21
C SER A 46 13.72 -2.57 2.73
N GLY A 47 14.33 -3.21 3.73
CA GLY A 47 15.45 -2.68 4.49
C GLY A 47 15.03 -1.87 5.71
N GLU A 48 15.92 -1.77 6.70
CA GLU A 48 15.65 -1.14 8.01
C GLU A 48 15.09 0.30 7.91
N TRP A 49 15.38 0.98 6.80
CA TRP A 49 14.97 2.35 6.53
C TRP A 49 14.16 2.49 5.24
N HIS A 50 13.56 1.39 4.74
CA HIS A 50 12.88 1.34 3.43
C HIS A 50 13.75 1.85 2.27
N HIS A 51 15.08 1.66 2.38
CA HIS A 51 16.05 2.14 1.40
C HIS A 51 16.01 1.32 0.11
N VAL A 52 15.54 0.08 0.17
CA VAL A 52 15.31 -0.75 -1.00
C VAL A 52 13.92 -0.43 -1.53
N ARG A 53 13.89 0.14 -2.73
CA ARG A 53 12.63 0.39 -3.44
C ARG A 53 11.88 -0.93 -3.66
N GLY A 54 10.57 -0.90 -3.43
CA GLY A 54 9.67 -1.99 -3.82
C GLY A 54 9.39 -2.00 -5.32
N THR A 55 8.40 -2.79 -5.72
CA THR A 55 7.95 -2.89 -7.11
C THR A 55 7.26 -1.60 -7.58
N LEU A 56 7.58 -1.18 -8.80
CA LEU A 56 6.93 -0.02 -9.42
C LEU A 56 5.50 -0.37 -9.87
N LEU A 57 4.50 0.21 -9.21
CA LEU A 57 3.09 -0.07 -9.50
C LEU A 57 2.56 0.73 -10.71
N TYR A 58 2.84 2.03 -10.75
CA TYR A 58 2.41 2.91 -11.83
C TYR A 58 3.34 4.10 -12.01
N GLU A 59 3.29 4.68 -13.20
CA GLU A 59 3.86 5.99 -13.53
C GLU A 59 2.73 6.99 -13.75
N MET A 60 2.92 8.24 -13.34
CA MET A 60 1.92 9.28 -13.53
C MET A 60 2.52 10.49 -14.26
N LEU A 61 1.90 10.86 -15.37
CA LEU A 61 2.15 12.12 -16.06
C LEU A 61 1.24 13.19 -15.45
N ARG A 62 1.81 14.05 -14.61
CA ARG A 62 1.08 15.12 -13.93
C ARG A 62 0.47 16.10 -14.95
N GLU A 63 -0.78 16.44 -14.75
CA GLU A 63 -1.46 17.48 -15.53
C GLU A 63 -0.78 18.84 -15.31
N GLY A 64 -0.39 19.52 -16.40
CA GLY A 64 0.39 20.77 -16.34
C GLY A 64 1.91 20.63 -16.29
N ASN A 65 2.45 19.41 -16.37
CA ASN A 65 3.88 19.20 -16.62
C ASN A 65 4.16 19.26 -18.14
N GLN A 66 4.01 20.45 -18.74
CA GLN A 66 4.57 20.74 -20.06
C GLN A 66 6.09 20.91 -19.91
N LYS A 67 6.83 19.82 -20.12
CA LYS A 67 8.25 19.91 -20.49
C LYS A 67 8.38 19.54 -21.96
#